data_AF-A0A9X2SY75-F1
#
_entry.id   AF-A0A9X2SY75-F1
#
_cell.length_a   1.000
_cell.length_b   1.000
_cell.length_c   1.000
_cell.angle_alpha   90.00
_cell.angle_beta   90.00
_cell.angle_gamma   90.00
#
_symmetry.space_group_name_H-M   'P 1'
#
loop_
_entity.id
_entity.type
_entity.pdbx_description
1 polymer ?
#
loop_
_entity_poly.entity_id
_entity_poly.type
_entity_poly.pdbx_seq_one_letter_code
_entity_poly.pdbx_strand_id
1 'polypeptide(L)'
;MNCKSLFFLVVFSLALVSGVFAQKKVSILGDSYSTFYGHVSPAANLCWYGVPGEKKENDVTKVEETWWHRFIHEHGFQLERNNSYSGSTVCHTGYEKADYSDRSFITRIHNLGVPDIIFVFGGTNDSWAGVPIGTYQYNGWMKADLYSFRPAFCYLLASLKQLYPAAKIYNITNSELSEEITDSMDEICRYYAIENIRLHDIDKQWGHPSVQGMRSINVQVWESVSPILEPSVPWPAKN
;
A
#
# COMPACT_ATOMS: atom_id res chain seq x y z
N MET A 1 76.26 -6.25 -11.17
CA MET A 1 75.70 -6.46 -9.81
C MET A 1 74.92 -5.20 -9.44
N ASN A 2 73.62 -5.18 -9.15
CA ASN A 2 72.57 -6.20 -9.21
C ASN A 2 71.22 -5.47 -9.30
N CYS A 3 70.36 -5.86 -10.24
CA CYS A 3 68.92 -5.63 -10.17
C CYS A 3 68.33 -6.30 -8.93
N LYS A 4 67.29 -5.67 -8.34
CA LYS A 4 66.25 -6.13 -7.38
C LYS A 4 66.02 -4.96 -6.40
N SER A 5 64.85 -4.34 -6.24
CA SER A 5 63.50 -4.89 -6.31
C SER A 5 62.50 -3.78 -6.67
N LEU A 6 61.79 -3.99 -7.77
CA LEU A 6 60.46 -3.45 -8.00
C LEU A 6 59.48 -4.17 -7.04
N PHE A 7 58.30 -3.58 -6.81
CA PHE A 7 57.16 -4.13 -6.07
C PHE A 7 57.27 -4.18 -4.55
N PHE A 8 56.62 -3.24 -3.86
CA PHE A 8 55.77 -3.58 -2.71
C PHE A 8 54.62 -2.55 -2.56
N LEU A 9 53.43 -2.99 -2.97
CA LEU A 9 52.09 -2.62 -2.49
C LEU A 9 51.67 -1.14 -2.49
N VAL A 10 51.18 -0.68 -3.65
CA VAL A 10 49.92 0.06 -3.70
C VAL A 10 48.80 -0.99 -3.71
N VAL A 11 48.37 -1.46 -2.53
CA VAL A 11 47.22 -2.38 -2.42
C VAL A 11 46.38 -1.98 -1.22
N PHE A 12 45.21 -1.44 -1.56
CA PHE A 12 43.95 -1.53 -0.83
C PHE A 12 43.92 -1.07 0.63
N SER A 13 43.57 0.21 0.79
CA SER A 13 42.73 0.63 1.92
C SER A 13 41.57 1.52 1.43
N LEU A 14 41.04 1.26 0.24
CA LEU A 14 39.60 1.48 0.05
C LEU A 14 38.90 0.30 0.70
N ALA A 15 38.80 0.34 2.04
CA ALA A 15 37.63 -0.24 2.68
C ALA A 15 36.46 0.60 2.19
N LEU A 16 35.94 0.26 1.00
CA LEU A 16 34.60 0.59 0.62
C LEU A 16 33.74 0.06 1.75
N VAL A 17 33.30 0.96 2.63
CA VAL A 17 32.13 0.74 3.45
C VAL A 17 30.99 0.72 2.45
N SER A 18 30.85 -0.39 1.71
CA SER A 18 29.59 -0.77 1.12
C SER A 18 28.69 -1.17 2.29
N GLY A 19 28.27 -0.17 3.05
CA GLY A 19 27.04 -0.24 3.78
C GLY A 19 25.97 -0.41 2.71
N VAL A 20 25.67 -1.66 2.37
CA VAL A 20 24.44 -1.99 1.68
C VAL A 20 23.36 -1.59 2.67
N PHE A 21 22.89 -0.35 2.58
CA PHE A 21 21.68 0.05 3.28
C PHE A 21 20.60 -0.89 2.76
N ALA A 22 20.11 -1.77 3.63
CA ALA A 22 19.03 -2.67 3.29
C ALA A 22 17.85 -1.81 2.79
N GLN A 23 17.36 -2.13 1.59
CA GLN A 23 16.22 -1.42 1.02
C GLN A 23 15.02 -1.60 1.95
N LYS A 24 14.32 -0.50 2.25
CA LYS A 24 13.09 -0.58 3.04
C LYS A 24 12.06 -1.45 2.32
N LYS A 25 11.42 -2.31 3.07
CA LYS A 25 10.46 -3.30 2.61
C LYS A 25 9.04 -2.74 2.61
N VAL A 26 8.35 -2.87 1.49
CA VAL A 26 6.97 -2.39 1.31
C VAL A 26 6.02 -3.57 1.20
N SER A 27 4.97 -3.55 2.02
CA SER A 27 3.81 -4.43 1.85
C SER A 27 2.55 -3.63 1.51
N ILE A 28 1.67 -4.25 0.75
CA ILE A 28 0.41 -3.67 0.29
C ILE A 28 -0.72 -4.57 0.76
N LEU A 29 -1.70 -3.98 1.44
CA LEU A 29 -2.99 -4.59 1.71
C LEU A 29 -4.02 -3.85 0.87
N GLY A 30 -4.47 -4.47 -0.22
CA GLY A 30 -5.22 -3.78 -1.26
C GLY A 30 -6.42 -4.54 -1.84
N ASP A 31 -7.14 -3.84 -2.70
CA ASP A 31 -8.19 -4.37 -3.56
C ASP A 31 -7.71 -4.52 -5.02
N SER A 32 -8.64 -4.51 -6.00
CA SER A 32 -8.34 -4.65 -7.43
C SER A 32 -7.31 -3.64 -7.94
N TYR A 33 -7.30 -2.40 -7.43
CA TYR A 33 -6.39 -1.33 -7.87
C TYR A 33 -4.92 -1.67 -7.63
N SER A 34 -4.65 -2.63 -6.73
CA SER A 34 -3.31 -3.04 -6.35
C SER A 34 -2.99 -4.47 -6.78
N THR A 35 -3.84 -5.11 -7.59
CA THR A 35 -3.59 -6.46 -8.11
C THR A 35 -2.83 -6.44 -9.44
N PHE A 36 -2.07 -7.49 -9.70
CA PHE A 36 -1.66 -7.88 -11.05
C PHE A 36 -1.44 -9.39 -11.04
N TYR A 37 -1.95 -10.10 -12.05
CA TYR A 37 -1.90 -11.56 -12.09
C TYR A 37 -0.45 -12.08 -11.98
N GLY A 38 -0.23 -13.04 -11.06
CA GLY A 38 1.11 -13.57 -10.77
C GLY A 38 1.95 -12.74 -9.78
N HIS A 39 1.46 -11.58 -9.35
CA HIS A 39 2.18 -10.67 -8.45
C HIS A 39 1.45 -10.37 -7.13
N VAL A 40 0.52 -11.23 -6.74
CA VAL A 40 -0.19 -11.17 -5.44
C VAL A 40 0.19 -12.37 -4.55
N SER A 41 0.08 -12.18 -3.25
CA SER A 41 0.35 -13.21 -2.24
C SER A 41 -0.70 -13.14 -1.13
N PRO A 42 -1.57 -14.15 -0.98
CA PRO A 42 -1.57 -15.46 -1.68
C PRO A 42 -1.81 -15.40 -3.19
N ALA A 43 -1.20 -16.32 -3.95
CA ALA A 43 -1.35 -16.39 -5.41
C ALA A 43 -2.79 -16.70 -5.85
N ALA A 44 -3.60 -17.27 -4.96
CA ALA A 44 -5.02 -17.55 -5.19
C ALA A 44 -5.91 -16.31 -5.07
N ASN A 45 -5.40 -15.17 -4.59
CA ASN A 45 -6.17 -13.93 -4.55
C ASN A 45 -6.60 -13.53 -5.95
N LEU A 46 -7.88 -13.16 -6.10
CA LEU A 46 -8.40 -12.71 -7.38
C LEU A 46 -7.67 -11.45 -7.83
N CYS A 47 -7.34 -11.39 -9.11
CA CYS A 47 -6.70 -10.23 -9.73
C CYS A 47 -7.66 -9.57 -10.72
N TRP A 48 -7.47 -8.28 -10.97
CA TRP A 48 -8.20 -7.54 -11.99
C TRP A 48 -7.34 -7.32 -13.24
N TYR A 49 -6.06 -6.97 -13.04
CA TYR A 49 -5.10 -6.72 -14.12
C TYR A 49 -4.33 -7.98 -14.54
N GLY A 50 -4.07 -8.11 -15.84
CA GLY A 50 -3.18 -9.13 -16.40
C GLY A 50 -3.69 -10.58 -16.34
N VAL A 51 -4.97 -10.81 -15.99
CA VAL A 51 -5.54 -12.15 -15.86
C VAL A 51 -5.68 -12.82 -17.24
N PRO A 52 -5.03 -13.98 -17.49
CA PRO A 52 -5.10 -14.65 -18.78
C PRO A 52 -6.54 -15.01 -19.18
N GLY A 53 -6.94 -14.65 -20.40
CA GLY A 53 -8.28 -14.93 -20.93
C GLY A 53 -9.37 -13.96 -20.48
N GLU A 54 -9.07 -13.03 -19.57
CA GLU A 54 -10.03 -12.02 -19.10
C GLU A 54 -9.67 -10.62 -19.62
N LYS A 55 -10.12 -10.30 -20.84
CA LYS A 55 -9.91 -8.95 -21.38
C LYS A 55 -10.73 -7.93 -20.59
N LYS A 56 -10.06 -6.88 -20.12
CA LYS A 56 -10.65 -5.66 -19.56
C LYS A 56 -10.47 -4.53 -20.57
N GLU A 57 -11.44 -3.64 -20.70
CA GLU A 57 -11.27 -2.41 -21.50
C GLU A 57 -10.50 -1.37 -20.66
N ASN A 58 -9.22 -1.66 -20.44
CA ASN A 58 -8.26 -0.85 -19.69
C ASN A 58 -6.85 -1.09 -20.27
N ASP A 59 -6.04 -0.03 -20.36
CA ASP A 59 -4.75 -0.02 -21.05
C ASP A 59 -3.55 -0.53 -20.24
N VAL A 60 -3.74 -0.88 -18.97
CA VAL A 60 -2.70 -1.50 -18.13
C VAL A 60 -2.51 -2.97 -18.55
N THR A 61 -1.34 -3.27 -19.12
CA THR A 61 -1.02 -4.60 -19.67
C THR A 61 0.23 -5.22 -19.04
N LYS A 62 1.00 -4.44 -18.29
CA LYS A 62 2.28 -4.87 -17.69
C LYS A 62 2.34 -4.53 -16.20
N VAL A 63 3.03 -5.35 -15.43
CA VAL A 63 3.15 -5.14 -13.98
C VAL A 63 3.90 -3.83 -13.67
N GLU A 64 4.85 -3.46 -14.52
CA GLU A 64 5.66 -2.24 -14.42
C GLU A 64 4.83 -0.96 -14.57
N GLU A 65 3.60 -1.06 -15.09
CA GLU A 65 2.69 0.07 -15.23
C GLU A 65 1.89 0.34 -13.96
N THR A 66 1.83 -0.62 -13.03
CA THR A 66 1.05 -0.50 -11.79
C THR A 66 1.66 0.53 -10.84
N TRP A 67 0.81 1.25 -10.09
CA TRP A 67 1.23 2.31 -9.17
C TRP A 67 2.26 1.82 -8.15
N TRP A 68 2.07 0.62 -7.63
CA TRP A 68 2.90 0.05 -6.57
C TRP A 68 4.24 -0.46 -7.10
N HIS A 69 4.27 -1.06 -8.29
CA HIS A 69 5.52 -1.46 -8.90
C HIS A 69 6.36 -0.23 -9.24
N ARG A 70 5.74 0.81 -9.80
CA ARG A 70 6.37 2.11 -10.04
C ARG A 70 6.95 2.68 -8.74
N PHE A 71 6.13 2.82 -7.71
CA PHE A 71 6.55 3.37 -6.42
C PHE A 71 7.76 2.62 -5.84
N ILE A 72 7.70 1.29 -5.82
CA ILE A 72 8.74 0.48 -5.22
C ILE A 72 10.05 0.62 -6.00
N HIS A 73 10.01 0.51 -7.33
CA HIS A 73 11.21 0.50 -8.16
C HIS A 73 11.80 1.90 -8.40
N GLU A 74 10.97 2.93 -8.56
CA GLU A 74 11.41 4.31 -8.81
C GLU A 74 12.06 4.94 -7.56
N HIS A 75 11.74 4.45 -6.36
CA HIS A 75 12.21 5.02 -5.09
C HIS A 75 13.12 4.08 -4.27
N GLY A 76 13.62 3.00 -4.87
CA GLY A 76 14.64 2.14 -4.28
C GLY A 76 14.16 1.28 -3.10
N PHE A 77 12.88 0.95 -3.06
CA PHE A 77 12.30 0.01 -2.10
C PHE A 77 12.37 -1.42 -2.58
N GLN A 78 12.08 -2.36 -1.67
CA GLN A 78 11.88 -3.77 -1.98
C GLN A 78 10.43 -4.17 -1.70
N LEU A 79 9.78 -4.90 -2.61
CA LEU A 79 8.47 -5.51 -2.33
C LEU A 79 8.64 -6.66 -1.32
N GLU A 80 7.89 -6.61 -0.22
CA GLU A 80 7.79 -7.70 0.77
C GLU A 80 6.57 -8.58 0.47
N ARG A 81 5.36 -8.01 0.52
CA ARG A 81 4.11 -8.71 0.20
C ARG A 81 3.10 -7.80 -0.48
N ASN A 82 2.58 -8.20 -1.63
CA ASN A 82 1.37 -7.62 -2.19
C ASN A 82 0.16 -8.52 -1.88
N ASN A 83 -0.50 -8.27 -0.74
CA ASN A 83 -1.72 -8.99 -0.36
C ASN A 83 -2.96 -8.21 -0.81
N SER A 84 -3.09 -8.08 -2.14
CA SER A 84 -4.25 -7.45 -2.78
C SER A 84 -5.24 -8.50 -3.28
N TYR A 85 -6.54 -8.19 -3.23
CA TYR A 85 -7.61 -9.11 -3.64
C TYR A 85 -8.73 -8.33 -4.36
N SER A 86 -8.95 -8.64 -5.63
CA SER A 86 -9.97 -8.00 -6.47
C SER A 86 -11.38 -8.13 -5.90
N GLY A 87 -12.08 -7.00 -5.77
CA GLY A 87 -13.44 -6.94 -5.21
C GLY A 87 -13.54 -7.04 -3.69
N SER A 88 -12.42 -7.19 -2.97
CA SER A 88 -12.46 -7.29 -1.49
C SER A 88 -12.86 -5.97 -0.82
N THR A 89 -13.64 -6.08 0.25
CA THR A 89 -14.09 -4.98 1.11
C THR A 89 -13.24 -4.88 2.37
N VAL A 90 -13.22 -3.72 3.00
CA VAL A 90 -12.63 -3.52 4.33
C VAL A 90 -13.42 -4.31 5.36
N CYS A 91 -14.74 -4.11 5.37
CA CYS A 91 -15.65 -4.82 6.27
C CYS A 91 -16.02 -6.22 5.76
N HIS A 92 -16.75 -7.00 6.55
CA HIS A 92 -17.22 -8.32 6.15
C HIS A 92 -18.44 -8.31 5.22
N THR A 93 -19.07 -7.15 4.98
CA THR A 93 -20.16 -7.06 3.99
C THR A 93 -19.56 -6.82 2.61
N GLY A 94 -19.99 -7.61 1.62
CA GLY A 94 -19.63 -7.46 0.21
C GLY A 94 -20.80 -7.02 -0.66
N TYR A 95 -20.59 -7.10 -1.98
CA TYR A 95 -21.64 -6.85 -2.99
C TYR A 95 -22.85 -7.76 -2.75
N GLU A 96 -24.06 -7.24 -3.03
CA GLU A 96 -25.32 -7.96 -2.83
C GLU A 96 -25.52 -8.46 -1.39
N LYS A 97 -24.90 -7.79 -0.41
CA LYS A 97 -24.90 -8.17 1.02
C LYS A 97 -24.27 -9.55 1.29
N ALA A 98 -23.41 -10.03 0.37
CA ALA A 98 -22.68 -11.27 0.56
C ALA A 98 -21.72 -11.17 1.77
N ASP A 99 -21.45 -12.30 2.41
CA ASP A 99 -20.44 -12.41 3.46
C ASP A 99 -19.04 -12.52 2.82
N TYR A 100 -18.21 -11.50 3.02
CA TYR A 100 -16.84 -11.39 2.54
C TYR A 100 -15.81 -11.62 3.66
N SER A 101 -16.19 -12.24 4.78
CA SER A 101 -15.24 -12.61 5.84
C SER A 101 -14.09 -13.52 5.35
N ASP A 102 -14.29 -14.23 4.24
CA ASP A 102 -13.24 -15.02 3.58
C ASP A 102 -12.12 -14.17 2.94
N ARG A 103 -12.41 -12.90 2.58
CA ARG A 103 -11.53 -12.06 1.75
C ARG A 103 -11.37 -10.61 2.19
N SER A 104 -12.10 -10.17 3.22
CA SER A 104 -12.04 -8.78 3.69
C SER A 104 -10.63 -8.34 4.08
N PHE A 105 -10.35 -7.05 4.13
CA PHE A 105 -9.02 -6.55 4.53
C PHE A 105 -8.68 -7.02 5.95
N ILE A 106 -9.63 -6.93 6.87
CA ILE A 106 -9.46 -7.27 8.28
C ILE A 106 -9.15 -8.75 8.53
N THR A 107 -9.43 -9.66 7.60
CA THR A 107 -9.03 -11.08 7.72
C THR A 107 -7.65 -11.37 7.13
N ARG A 108 -7.09 -10.46 6.33
CA ARG A 108 -5.81 -10.63 5.63
C ARG A 108 -4.62 -9.96 6.33
N ILE A 109 -4.86 -9.18 7.38
CA ILE A 109 -3.84 -8.38 8.10
C ILE A 109 -2.64 -9.17 8.62
N HIS A 110 -2.79 -10.47 8.90
CA HIS A 110 -1.69 -11.30 9.43
C HIS A 110 -0.69 -11.75 8.36
N ASN A 111 -0.99 -11.55 7.08
CA ASN A 111 -0.20 -12.10 5.98
C ASN A 111 0.53 -11.01 5.17
N LEU A 112 1.20 -10.06 5.85
CA LEU A 112 1.95 -8.96 5.21
C LEU A 112 3.48 -9.09 5.33
N GLY A 113 3.99 -10.21 5.84
CA GLY A 113 5.45 -10.44 5.93
C GLY A 113 6.08 -9.61 7.05
N VAL A 114 7.29 -9.10 6.85
CA VAL A 114 8.00 -8.21 7.79
C VAL A 114 8.34 -6.87 7.10
N PRO A 115 7.33 -6.01 6.86
CA PRO A 115 7.53 -4.75 6.15
C PRO A 115 8.04 -3.62 7.04
N ASP A 116 8.78 -2.69 6.44
CA ASP A 116 9.07 -1.37 7.02
C ASP A 116 7.95 -0.37 6.73
N ILE A 117 7.24 -0.54 5.61
CA ILE A 117 6.15 0.33 5.15
C ILE A 117 4.94 -0.54 4.75
N ILE A 118 3.74 -0.16 5.21
CA ILE A 118 2.48 -0.78 4.80
C ILE A 118 1.60 0.27 4.14
N PHE A 119 1.18 0.00 2.90
CA PHE A 119 0.09 0.74 2.25
C PHE A 119 -1.22 -0.03 2.40
N VAL A 120 -2.22 0.63 2.97
CA VAL A 120 -3.60 0.16 3.00
C VAL A 120 -4.34 0.92 1.90
N PHE A 121 -4.76 0.23 0.84
CA PHE A 121 -5.49 0.85 -0.27
C PHE A 121 -6.81 0.10 -0.52
N GLY A 122 -7.85 0.52 0.20
CA GLY A 122 -9.17 -0.11 0.20
C GLY A 122 -10.30 0.90 0.42
N GLY A 123 -11.52 0.40 0.61
CA GLY A 123 -12.72 1.21 0.78
C GLY A 123 -13.52 1.46 -0.51
N THR A 124 -12.91 1.25 -1.69
CA THR A 124 -13.60 1.36 -2.98
C THR A 124 -14.79 0.40 -3.06
N ASN A 125 -14.58 -0.88 -2.75
CA ASN A 125 -15.65 -1.87 -2.79
C ASN A 125 -16.70 -1.66 -1.69
N ASP A 126 -16.30 -1.18 -0.51
CA ASP A 126 -17.26 -0.83 0.57
C ASP A 126 -18.21 0.27 0.10
N SER A 127 -17.65 1.30 -0.57
CA SER A 127 -18.44 2.37 -1.17
C SER A 127 -19.36 1.87 -2.27
N TRP A 128 -18.85 1.09 -3.23
CA TRP A 128 -19.63 0.66 -4.40
C TRP A 128 -20.66 -0.41 -4.08
N ALA A 129 -20.39 -1.27 -3.10
CA ALA A 129 -21.34 -2.26 -2.61
C ALA A 129 -22.44 -1.64 -1.72
N GLY A 130 -22.29 -0.38 -1.29
CA GLY A 130 -23.23 0.29 -0.39
C GLY A 130 -23.32 -0.42 0.97
N VAL A 131 -22.17 -0.79 1.54
CA VAL A 131 -22.13 -1.51 2.82
C VAL A 131 -22.67 -0.64 3.96
N PRO A 132 -23.19 -1.23 5.05
CA PRO A 132 -23.60 -0.47 6.22
C PRO A 132 -22.42 0.35 6.77
N ILE A 133 -22.62 1.65 6.99
CA ILE A 133 -21.57 2.53 7.51
C ILE A 133 -21.26 2.25 8.99
N GLY A 134 -22.30 2.01 9.79
CA GLY A 134 -22.18 1.80 11.24
C GLY A 134 -21.76 3.05 12.01
N THR A 135 -21.29 2.83 13.24
CA THR A 135 -20.80 3.89 14.15
C THR A 135 -19.29 3.81 14.32
N TYR A 136 -18.66 4.93 14.67
CA TYR A 136 -17.27 4.92 15.09
C TYR A 136 -17.12 4.08 16.36
N GLN A 137 -16.23 3.09 16.31
CA GLN A 137 -15.98 2.15 17.41
C GLN A 137 -14.48 1.88 17.49
N TYR A 138 -13.84 2.30 18.57
CA TYR A 138 -12.38 2.28 18.73
C TYR A 138 -11.85 1.17 19.65
N ASN A 139 -12.74 0.34 20.20
CA ASN A 139 -12.42 -0.85 20.99
C ASN A 139 -13.63 -1.79 21.06
N GLY A 140 -13.45 -2.96 21.67
CA GLY A 140 -14.56 -3.85 22.03
C GLY A 140 -15.35 -4.40 20.84
N TRP A 141 -14.72 -4.53 19.67
CA TRP A 141 -15.39 -5.00 18.45
C TRP A 141 -15.92 -6.43 18.61
N MET A 142 -17.22 -6.60 18.34
CA MET A 142 -17.85 -7.89 18.16
C MET A 142 -17.84 -8.26 16.68
N LYS A 143 -17.93 -9.56 16.36
CA LYS A 143 -17.99 -10.04 14.97
C LYS A 143 -19.08 -9.34 14.15
N ALA A 144 -20.24 -9.06 14.74
CA ALA A 144 -21.36 -8.39 14.07
C ALA A 144 -21.01 -6.95 13.66
N ASP A 145 -20.25 -6.23 14.48
CA ASP A 145 -19.85 -4.85 14.22
C ASP A 145 -18.98 -4.75 12.96
N LEU A 146 -18.15 -5.77 12.72
CA LEU A 146 -17.20 -5.85 11.61
C LEU A 146 -17.86 -6.05 10.23
N TYR A 147 -19.18 -6.21 10.16
CA TYR A 147 -19.94 -6.10 8.91
C TYR A 147 -20.25 -4.66 8.51
N SER A 148 -20.02 -3.68 9.40
CA SER A 148 -20.13 -2.26 9.08
C SER A 148 -18.76 -1.64 8.83
N PHE A 149 -18.71 -0.60 7.98
CA PHE A 149 -17.47 0.02 7.55
C PHE A 149 -16.67 0.65 8.69
N ARG A 150 -17.26 1.57 9.47
CA ARG A 150 -16.54 2.32 10.51
C ARG A 150 -15.91 1.41 11.58
N PRO A 151 -16.63 0.43 12.17
CA PRO A 151 -16.01 -0.51 13.11
C PRO A 151 -14.89 -1.33 12.47
N ALA A 152 -15.09 -1.83 11.23
CA ALA A 152 -14.09 -2.64 10.54
C ALA A 152 -12.82 -1.84 10.20
N PHE A 153 -12.95 -0.59 9.74
CA PHE A 153 -11.80 0.25 9.43
C PHE A 153 -11.06 0.69 10.71
N CYS A 154 -11.79 0.96 11.80
CA CYS A 154 -11.17 1.15 13.11
C CYS A 154 -10.38 -0.09 13.56
N TYR A 155 -10.98 -1.28 13.46
CA TYR A 155 -10.34 -2.54 13.80
C TYR A 155 -9.10 -2.79 12.93
N LEU A 156 -9.18 -2.48 11.63
CA LEU A 156 -8.08 -2.60 10.67
C LEU A 156 -6.85 -1.82 11.13
N LEU A 157 -7.01 -0.52 11.37
CA LEU A 157 -5.88 0.34 11.73
C LEU A 157 -5.33 0.02 13.13
N ALA A 158 -6.21 -0.26 14.11
CA ALA A 158 -5.78 -0.69 15.44
C ALA A 158 -4.95 -1.97 15.37
N SER A 159 -5.44 -2.97 14.65
CA SER A 159 -4.79 -4.28 14.54
C SER A 159 -3.46 -4.19 13.79
N LEU A 160 -3.38 -3.42 12.69
CA LEU A 160 -2.12 -3.21 11.97
C LEU A 160 -1.05 -2.56 12.85
N LYS A 161 -1.41 -1.53 13.64
CA LYS A 161 -0.46 -0.91 14.59
C LYS A 161 0.03 -1.88 15.66
N GLN A 162 -0.83 -2.79 16.12
CA GLN A 162 -0.44 -3.80 17.09
C GLN A 162 0.44 -4.90 16.48
N LEU A 163 0.11 -5.37 15.28
CA LEU A 163 0.81 -6.46 14.60
C LEU A 163 2.16 -6.02 14.01
N TYR A 164 2.25 -4.77 13.56
CA TYR A 164 3.42 -4.21 12.89
C TYR A 164 3.90 -2.92 13.58
N PRO A 165 4.31 -2.98 14.86
CA PRO A 165 4.60 -1.78 15.65
C PRO A 165 5.80 -0.96 15.16
N ALA A 166 6.67 -1.56 14.35
CA ALA A 166 7.83 -0.89 13.74
C ALA A 166 7.55 -0.35 12.34
N ALA A 167 6.47 -0.80 11.68
CA ALA A 167 6.17 -0.40 10.31
C ALA A 167 5.51 0.98 10.27
N LYS A 168 5.86 1.79 9.26
CA LYS A 168 5.13 3.00 8.95
C LYS A 168 3.90 2.64 8.11
N ILE A 169 2.71 2.96 8.61
CA ILE A 169 1.45 2.67 7.93
C ILE A 169 0.93 3.94 7.26
N TYR A 170 0.52 3.81 6.00
CA TYR A 170 -0.17 4.84 5.22
C TYR A 170 -1.51 4.28 4.74
N ASN A 171 -2.57 5.08 4.86
CA ASN A 171 -3.83 4.80 4.18
C ASN A 171 -3.85 5.55 2.84
N ILE A 172 -4.41 4.93 1.81
CA ILE A 172 -4.68 5.54 0.51
C ILE A 172 -6.19 5.52 0.30
N THR A 173 -6.79 6.71 0.22
CA THR A 173 -8.20 6.88 -0.08
C THR A 173 -8.35 7.13 -1.58
N ASN A 174 -9.08 6.25 -2.28
CA ASN A 174 -9.41 6.43 -3.70
C ASN A 174 -10.23 7.72 -3.91
N SER A 175 -10.12 8.30 -5.11
CA SER A 175 -11.02 9.37 -5.55
C SER A 175 -12.41 8.82 -5.88
N GLU A 176 -13.43 9.68 -5.80
CA GLU A 176 -14.80 9.40 -6.25
C GLU A 176 -15.53 8.29 -5.47
N LEU A 177 -15.23 8.17 -4.17
CA LEU A 177 -16.00 7.35 -3.23
C LEU A 177 -17.16 8.15 -2.64
N SER A 178 -18.07 7.48 -1.91
CA SER A 178 -19.09 8.17 -1.15
C SER A 178 -18.47 9.07 -0.07
N GLU A 179 -19.15 10.18 0.24
CA GLU A 179 -18.74 11.12 1.29
C GLU A 179 -18.61 10.41 2.64
N GLU A 180 -19.57 9.54 2.99
CA GLU A 180 -19.56 8.81 4.25
C GLU A 180 -18.32 7.89 4.40
N ILE A 181 -17.90 7.20 3.34
CA ILE A 181 -16.71 6.35 3.36
C ILE A 181 -15.44 7.20 3.42
N THR A 182 -15.38 8.25 2.61
CA THR A 182 -14.24 9.18 2.51
C THR A 182 -13.96 9.86 3.84
N ASP A 183 -14.99 10.48 4.44
CA ASP A 183 -14.88 11.19 5.71
C ASP A 183 -14.58 10.24 6.87
N SER A 184 -15.18 9.03 6.85
CA SER A 184 -14.90 8.03 7.88
C SER A 184 -13.44 7.58 7.84
N MET A 185 -12.85 7.37 6.66
CA MET A 185 -11.44 7.02 6.56
C MET A 185 -10.55 8.15 7.07
N ASP A 186 -10.85 9.40 6.74
CA ASP A 186 -10.10 10.57 7.20
C ASP A 186 -10.15 10.71 8.73
N GLU A 187 -11.35 10.65 9.31
CA GLU A 187 -11.60 10.71 10.75
C GLU A 187 -10.84 9.61 11.51
N ILE A 188 -10.92 8.38 11.02
CA ILE A 188 -10.32 7.22 11.69
C ILE A 188 -8.80 7.22 11.53
N CYS A 189 -8.27 7.58 10.35
CA CYS A 189 -6.83 7.74 10.15
C CYS A 189 -6.27 8.81 11.09
N ARG A 190 -6.95 9.96 11.22
CA ARG A 190 -6.60 11.03 12.15
C ARG A 190 -6.59 10.54 13.61
N TYR A 191 -7.59 9.78 14.03
CA TYR A 191 -7.65 9.19 15.38
C TYR A 191 -6.43 8.29 15.67
N TYR A 192 -6.02 7.45 14.72
CA TYR A 192 -4.89 6.53 14.89
C TYR A 192 -3.51 7.12 14.55
N ALA A 193 -3.45 8.42 14.21
CA ALA A 193 -2.26 9.13 13.74
C ALA A 193 -1.59 8.39 12.56
N ILE A 194 -2.41 7.98 11.58
CA ILE A 194 -1.98 7.39 10.31
C ILE A 194 -2.21 8.43 9.22
N GLU A 195 -1.21 8.61 8.36
CA GLU A 195 -1.30 9.54 7.22
C GLU A 195 -2.32 9.00 6.21
N ASN A 196 -3.27 9.85 5.81
CA ASN A 196 -4.33 9.52 4.85
C ASN A 196 -4.08 10.24 3.53
N ILE A 197 -3.58 9.49 2.55
CA ILE A 197 -3.28 9.99 1.21
C ILE A 197 -4.60 10.02 0.43
N ARG A 198 -5.22 11.19 0.34
CA ARG A 198 -6.45 11.42 -0.43
C ARG A 198 -6.12 11.64 -1.90
N LEU A 199 -6.37 10.62 -2.71
CA LEU A 199 -6.12 10.70 -4.14
C LEU A 199 -7.11 11.64 -4.83
N HIS A 200 -6.62 12.36 -5.84
CA HIS A 200 -7.42 13.24 -6.69
C HIS A 200 -6.99 13.10 -8.16
N ASP A 201 -7.89 13.44 -9.09
CA ASP A 201 -7.59 13.47 -10.53
C ASP A 201 -6.94 12.17 -11.08
N ILE A 202 -7.48 11.02 -10.66
CA ILE A 202 -7.01 9.70 -11.09
C ILE A 202 -7.78 9.28 -12.35
N ASP A 203 -7.08 9.22 -13.49
CA ASP A 203 -7.66 8.71 -14.74
C ASP A 203 -8.05 7.24 -14.60
N LYS A 204 -9.28 6.91 -14.99
CA LYS A 204 -9.86 5.56 -14.83
C LYS A 204 -10.49 5.07 -16.13
N GLN A 205 -10.23 3.81 -16.46
CA GLN A 205 -10.89 3.07 -17.52
C GLN A 205 -11.59 1.86 -16.88
N TRP A 206 -12.90 1.74 -17.13
CA TRP A 206 -13.75 0.71 -16.52
C TRP A 206 -13.76 0.74 -14.97
N GLY A 207 -13.77 1.96 -14.42
CA GLY A 207 -13.75 2.20 -12.99
C GLY A 207 -12.41 1.91 -12.30
N HIS A 208 -11.37 1.55 -13.05
CA HIS A 208 -10.05 1.18 -12.52
C HIS A 208 -8.96 2.07 -13.11
N PRO A 209 -7.85 2.36 -12.39
CA PRO A 209 -6.80 3.22 -12.91
C PRO A 209 -6.29 2.72 -14.27
N SER A 210 -6.17 3.63 -15.22
CA SER A 210 -5.42 3.42 -16.46
C SER A 210 -3.91 3.49 -16.19
N VAL A 211 -3.08 3.34 -17.21
CA VAL A 211 -1.64 3.61 -17.12
C VAL A 211 -1.37 5.04 -16.63
N GLN A 212 -2.16 6.02 -17.08
CA GLN A 212 -2.07 7.40 -16.59
C GLN A 212 -2.50 7.49 -15.12
N GLY A 213 -3.62 6.86 -14.75
CA GLY A 213 -4.10 6.83 -13.36
C GLY A 213 -3.07 6.19 -12.41
N MET A 214 -2.48 5.06 -12.79
CA MET A 214 -1.43 4.39 -12.01
C MET A 214 -0.22 5.30 -11.77
N ARG A 215 0.16 6.11 -12.78
CA ARG A 215 1.24 7.09 -12.64
C ARG A 215 0.86 8.22 -11.68
N SER A 216 -0.37 8.73 -11.75
CA SER A 216 -0.86 9.77 -10.83
C SER A 216 -0.88 9.26 -9.38
N ILE A 217 -1.33 8.03 -9.14
CA ILE A 217 -1.30 7.40 -7.81
C ILE A 217 0.14 7.33 -7.29
N ASN A 218 1.08 6.83 -8.09
CA ASN A 218 2.50 6.76 -7.71
C ASN A 218 3.04 8.13 -7.25
N VAL A 219 2.81 9.18 -8.05
CA VAL A 219 3.27 10.54 -7.75
C VAL A 219 2.68 11.05 -6.44
N GLN A 220 1.36 10.99 -6.27
CA GLN A 220 0.69 11.50 -5.07
C GLN A 220 1.07 10.72 -3.80
N VAL A 221 1.30 9.40 -3.93
CA VAL A 221 1.80 8.58 -2.82
C VAL A 221 3.24 9.00 -2.45
N TRP A 222 4.11 9.21 -3.44
CA TRP A 222 5.49 9.63 -3.19
C TRP A 222 5.58 11.03 -2.55
N GLU A 223 4.74 11.98 -2.96
CA GLU A 223 4.67 13.31 -2.36
C GLU A 223 4.35 13.26 -0.85
N SER A 224 3.55 12.29 -0.43
CA SER A 224 3.19 12.10 0.99
C SER A 224 4.26 11.35 1.78
N VAL A 225 4.98 10.44 1.14
CA VAL A 225 5.94 9.55 1.80
C VAL A 225 7.35 10.15 1.87
N SER A 226 7.78 10.87 0.84
CA SER A 226 9.15 11.39 0.72
C SER A 226 9.60 12.32 1.86
N PRO A 227 8.78 13.26 2.38
CA PRO A 227 9.22 14.17 3.44
C PRO A 227 9.50 13.46 4.78
N ILE A 228 8.95 12.25 4.94
CA ILE A 228 9.08 11.44 6.16
C ILE A 228 10.32 10.55 6.10
N LEU A 229 10.87 10.30 4.90
CA LEU A 229 12.01 9.42 4.69
C LEU A 229 13.35 10.16 4.55
N GLU A 230 13.35 11.45 4.23
CA GLU A 230 14.57 12.27 4.28
C GLU A 230 14.76 12.90 5.67
N PRO A 231 15.96 12.81 6.28
CA PRO A 231 16.27 13.62 7.44
C PRO A 231 16.22 15.09 7.03
N SER A 232 15.42 15.89 7.73
CA SER A 232 15.31 17.33 7.51
C SER A 232 16.71 17.95 7.47
N VAL A 233 17.17 18.38 6.31
CA VAL A 233 18.41 19.16 6.20
C VAL A 233 18.15 20.50 6.90
N PRO A 234 18.87 20.85 7.97
CA PRO A 234 18.70 22.15 8.59
C PRO A 234 19.09 23.21 7.56
N TRP A 235 18.18 24.15 7.30
CA TRP A 235 18.47 25.32 6.48
C TRP A 235 19.73 26.01 7.03
N PRO A 236 20.73 26.34 6.18
CA PRO A 236 21.86 27.12 6.64
C PRO A 236 21.33 28.46 7.15
N ALA A 237 21.69 28.79 8.40
CA ALA A 237 21.40 30.09 8.97
C ALA A 237 21.91 31.17 8.01
N LYS A 238 21.02 32.07 7.61
CA LYS A 238 21.41 33.26 6.84
C LYS A 238 22.29 34.11 7.76
N ASN A 239 23.59 34.17 7.44
CA ASN A 239 24.49 35.21 7.94
C ASN A 239 24.14 36.55 7.28
#